data_AF-A0A848EIN5-F1
#
_entry.id   AF-A0A848EIN5-F1
#
_cell.length_a   1.000
_cell.length_b   1.000
_cell.length_c   1.000
_cell.angle_alpha   90.00
_cell.angle_beta   90.00
_cell.angle_gamma   90.00
#
_symmetry.space_group_name_H-M   'P 1'
#
loop_
_entity.id
_entity.type
_entity.pdbx_description
1 polymer ?
#
loop_
_entity_poly.entity_id
_entity_poly.type
_entity_poly.pdbx_seq_one_letter_code
_entity_poly.pdbx_strand_id
1 'polypeptide(L)'
;MKGQSSLEFLAFVSLSLTMLAVLSGVVVAEQSEFLSGQQSDASRKVADEVSFELEMALVQGDYYSRVFSIPESIGGAPYSVNATRGALKISWRNRTIVESTRFEGEAYLTTRNTNVFRAVHNSSGVFLVET
;
A
#
# COMPACT_ATOMS: atom_id res chain seq x y z
N MET A 1 -56.54 -17.18 18.46
CA MET A 1 -55.18 -17.58 18.91
C MET A 1 -54.16 -17.82 17.79
N LYS A 2 -54.48 -17.69 16.48
CA LYS A 2 -53.48 -17.85 15.40
C LYS A 2 -52.57 -16.63 15.17
N GLY A 3 -53.05 -15.41 15.49
CA GLY A 3 -52.28 -14.16 15.30
C GLY A 3 -51.18 -13.88 16.34
N GLN A 4 -51.27 -14.50 17.52
CA GLN A 4 -50.27 -14.35 18.58
C GLN A 4 -48.97 -15.10 18.23
N SER A 5 -49.09 -16.34 17.73
CA SER A 5 -47.93 -17.14 17.30
C SER A 5 -47.19 -16.52 16.11
N SER A 6 -47.90 -15.87 15.18
CA SER A 6 -47.27 -15.13 14.07
C SER A 6 -46.55 -13.86 14.53
N LEU A 7 -47.06 -13.18 15.57
CA LEU A 7 -46.41 -11.98 16.13
C LEU A 7 -45.12 -12.33 16.87
N GLU A 8 -45.16 -13.40 17.68
CA GLU A 8 -43.98 -13.92 18.38
C GLU A 8 -42.91 -14.40 17.38
N PHE A 9 -43.31 -15.12 16.34
CA PHE A 9 -42.39 -15.51 15.26
C PHE A 9 -41.74 -14.31 14.57
N LEU A 10 -42.52 -13.28 14.23
CA LEU A 10 -41.99 -12.07 13.60
C LEU A 10 -41.03 -11.31 14.51
N ALA A 11 -41.31 -11.27 15.82
CA ALA A 11 -40.41 -10.70 16.83
C ALA A 11 -39.10 -11.48 16.95
N PHE A 12 -39.13 -12.82 16.90
CA PHE A 12 -37.90 -13.62 16.90
C PHE A 12 -37.07 -13.45 15.63
N VAL A 13 -37.73 -13.38 14.47
CA VAL A 13 -37.05 -13.16 13.19
C VAL A 13 -36.42 -11.76 13.15
N SER A 14 -37.13 -10.72 13.59
CA SER A 14 -36.59 -9.37 13.60
C SER A 14 -35.39 -9.25 14.55
N LEU A 15 -35.49 -9.82 15.76
CA LEU A 15 -34.37 -9.85 16.70
C LEU A 15 -33.15 -10.58 16.11
N SER A 16 -33.38 -11.71 15.44
CA SER A 16 -32.32 -12.50 14.80
C SER A 16 -31.65 -11.73 13.66
N LEU A 17 -32.43 -11.02 12.83
CA LEU A 17 -31.92 -10.17 11.76
C LEU A 17 -31.13 -8.98 12.31
N THR A 18 -31.60 -8.36 13.39
CA THR A 18 -30.86 -7.29 14.07
C THR A 18 -29.53 -7.81 14.62
N MET A 19 -29.53 -8.97 15.27
CA MET A 19 -28.30 -9.57 15.78
C MET A 19 -27.32 -9.92 14.65
N LEU A 20 -27.82 -10.48 13.54
CA LEU A 20 -27.02 -10.76 12.35
C LEU A 20 -26.43 -9.48 11.75
N ALA A 21 -27.21 -8.39 11.68
CA ALA A 21 -26.75 -7.11 11.15
C ALA A 21 -25.63 -6.52 12.03
N VAL A 22 -25.77 -6.59 13.35
CA VAL A 22 -24.73 -6.11 14.29
C VAL A 22 -23.44 -6.93 14.14
N LEU A 23 -23.55 -8.27 14.13
CA LEU A 23 -22.38 -9.14 13.98
C LEU A 23 -21.69 -8.94 12.63
N SER A 24 -22.46 -8.82 11.55
CA SER A 24 -21.91 -8.55 10.21
C SER A 24 -21.21 -7.21 10.14
N GLY A 25 -21.76 -6.18 10.80
CA GLY A 25 -21.14 -4.86 10.89
C GLY A 25 -19.77 -4.88 11.56
N VAL A 26 -19.65 -5.60 12.69
CA VAL A 26 -18.36 -5.76 13.40
C VAL A 26 -17.34 -6.51 12.54
N VAL A 27 -17.74 -7.62 11.92
CA VAL A 27 -16.84 -8.41 11.07
C VAL A 27 -16.31 -7.59 9.89
N VAL A 28 -17.17 -6.79 9.25
CA VAL A 28 -16.76 -5.92 8.14
C VAL A 28 -15.78 -4.83 8.60
N ALA A 29 -16.00 -4.25 9.79
CA ALA A 29 -15.11 -3.23 10.35
C ALA A 29 -13.71 -3.80 10.64
N GLU A 30 -13.64 -4.94 11.33
CA GLU A 30 -12.39 -5.63 11.68
C GLU A 30 -11.61 -6.06 10.42
N GLN A 31 -12.29 -6.62 9.41
CA GLN A 31 -11.65 -6.97 8.14
C GLN A 31 -11.10 -5.73 7.43
N SER A 32 -11.85 -4.63 7.44
CA SER A 32 -11.40 -3.36 6.85
C SER A 32 -10.15 -2.82 7.56
N GLU A 33 -10.12 -2.87 8.88
CA GLU A 33 -8.96 -2.43 9.68
C GLU A 33 -7.73 -3.31 9.41
N PHE A 34 -7.90 -4.63 9.43
CA PHE A 34 -6.83 -5.58 9.15
C PHE A 34 -6.23 -5.39 7.75
N LEU A 35 -7.08 -5.28 6.72
CA LEU A 35 -6.64 -5.01 5.35
C LEU A 35 -5.95 -3.65 5.21
N SER A 36 -6.41 -2.65 5.96
CA SER A 36 -5.79 -1.32 6.00
C SER A 36 -4.39 -1.39 6.62
N GLY A 37 -4.23 -2.15 7.71
CA GLY A 37 -2.93 -2.40 8.35
C GLY A 37 -1.95 -3.08 7.40
N GLN A 38 -2.39 -4.17 6.74
CA GLN A 38 -1.55 -4.86 5.76
C GLN A 38 -1.11 -3.97 4.59
N GLN A 39 -2.01 -3.10 4.11
CA GLN A 39 -1.66 -2.13 3.05
C GLN A 39 -0.62 -1.12 3.53
N SER A 40 -0.74 -0.65 4.77
CA SER A 40 0.25 0.24 5.38
C SER A 40 1.61 -0.44 5.49
N ASP A 41 1.66 -1.67 6.00
CA ASP A 41 2.90 -2.43 6.14
C ASP A 41 3.55 -2.74 4.78
N ALA A 42 2.75 -3.08 3.78
CA ALA A 42 3.24 -3.26 2.41
C ALA A 42 3.84 -1.97 1.85
N SER A 43 3.18 -0.83 2.06
CA SER A 43 3.67 0.47 1.61
C SER A 43 4.97 0.88 2.32
N ARG A 44 5.13 0.59 3.61
CA ARG A 44 6.39 0.80 4.34
C ARG A 44 7.53 -0.05 3.80
N LYS A 45 7.29 -1.35 3.55
CA LYS A 45 8.30 -2.23 2.92
C LYS A 45 8.76 -1.71 1.56
N VAL A 46 7.83 -1.18 0.76
CA VAL A 46 8.16 -0.53 -0.52
C VAL A 46 9.03 0.70 -0.28
N ALA A 47 8.70 1.53 0.71
CA ALA A 47 9.50 2.71 1.05
C ALA A 47 10.92 2.33 1.48
N ASP A 48 11.05 1.32 2.35
CA ASP A 48 12.33 0.83 2.84
C ASP A 48 13.20 0.29 1.69
N GLU A 49 12.62 -0.52 0.80
CA GLU A 49 13.37 -1.07 -0.35
C GLU A 49 13.82 0.03 -1.32
N VAL A 50 12.91 0.95 -1.69
CA VAL A 50 13.22 2.02 -2.63
C VAL A 50 14.21 3.02 -2.03
N SER A 51 14.03 3.39 -0.75
CA SER A 51 14.98 4.26 -0.05
C SER A 51 16.36 3.61 0.04
N PHE A 52 16.42 2.33 0.40
CA PHE A 52 17.67 1.57 0.46
C PHE A 52 18.41 1.60 -0.88
N GLU A 53 17.73 1.29 -1.99
CA GLU A 53 18.39 1.26 -3.31
C GLU A 53 18.84 2.65 -3.78
N LEU A 54 18.06 3.71 -3.50
CA LEU A 54 18.46 5.08 -3.80
C LEU A 54 19.66 5.53 -2.94
N GLU A 55 19.66 5.20 -1.65
CA GLU A 55 20.75 5.54 -0.74
C GLU A 55 22.02 4.72 -1.04
N MET A 56 21.87 3.44 -1.40
CA MET A 56 22.99 2.61 -1.83
C MET A 56 23.61 3.13 -3.13
N ALA A 57 22.78 3.59 -4.07
CA ALA A 57 23.26 4.24 -5.29
C ALA A 57 24.08 5.50 -4.98
N LEU A 58 23.62 6.32 -4.02
CA LEU A 58 24.37 7.50 -3.56
C LEU A 58 25.69 7.13 -2.87
N VAL A 59 25.70 6.10 -2.03
CA VAL A 59 26.88 5.69 -1.25
C VAL A 59 27.95 5.04 -2.13
N GLN A 60 27.55 4.18 -3.08
CA GLN A 60 28.49 3.52 -3.98
C GLN A 60 29.00 4.46 -5.07
N GLY A 61 28.21 5.48 -5.42
CA GLY A 61 28.58 6.49 -6.41
C GLY A 61 28.54 5.95 -7.84
N ASP A 62 29.34 6.57 -8.71
CA ASP A 62 29.32 6.30 -10.14
C ASP A 62 29.50 4.82 -10.48
N TYR A 63 28.79 4.38 -11.52
CA TYR A 63 28.72 2.99 -12.01
C TYR A 63 27.86 2.04 -11.15
N TYR A 64 27.20 2.52 -10.09
CA TYR A 64 26.16 1.73 -9.44
C TYR A 64 25.05 1.39 -10.43
N SER A 65 24.72 0.10 -10.53
CA SER A 65 23.62 -0.40 -11.36
C SER A 65 23.10 -1.69 -10.76
N ARG A 66 21.94 -1.62 -10.10
CA ARG A 66 21.32 -2.79 -9.47
C ARG A 66 19.86 -2.90 -9.84
N VAL A 67 19.45 -4.12 -10.20
CA VAL A 67 18.05 -4.46 -10.42
C VAL A 67 17.44 -4.91 -9.10
N PHE A 68 16.26 -4.38 -8.79
CA PHE A 68 15.48 -4.74 -7.62
C PHE A 68 14.00 -4.86 -8.02
N SER A 69 13.25 -5.61 -7.24
CA SER A 69 11.82 -5.85 -7.46
C SER A 69 11.03 -5.38 -6.25
N ILE A 70 9.94 -4.66 -6.51
CA ILE A 70 8.98 -4.27 -5.48
C ILE A 70 7.68 -5.06 -5.68
N PRO A 71 6.81 -5.14 -4.68
CA PRO A 71 5.46 -5.70 -4.84
C PRO A 71 4.73 -5.11 -6.06
N GLU A 72 4.00 -5.92 -6.82
CA GLU A 72 3.26 -5.42 -8.00
C GLU A 72 2.15 -4.44 -7.61
N SER A 73 1.53 -4.66 -6.45
CA SER A 73 0.38 -3.88 -5.99
C SER A 73 0.34 -3.72 -4.47
N ILE A 74 -0.32 -2.65 -4.02
CA ILE A 74 -0.68 -2.44 -2.62
C ILE A 74 -2.20 -2.52 -2.52
N GLY A 75 -2.69 -3.50 -1.76
CA GLY A 75 -4.14 -3.74 -1.64
C GLY A 75 -4.83 -4.10 -2.96
N GLY A 76 -4.09 -4.72 -3.90
CA GLY A 76 -4.58 -5.10 -5.22
C GLY A 76 -4.74 -3.93 -6.20
N ALA A 77 -4.07 -2.79 -5.97
CA ALA A 77 -4.00 -1.69 -6.93
C ALA A 77 -2.56 -1.32 -7.26
N PRO A 78 -2.29 -0.90 -8.52
CA PRO A 78 -1.01 -0.33 -8.88
C PRO A 78 -0.77 0.96 -8.09
N TYR A 79 0.50 1.26 -7.86
CA TYR A 79 0.90 2.42 -7.09
C TYR A 79 2.03 3.17 -7.79
N SER A 80 2.31 4.36 -7.29
CA SER A 80 3.43 5.18 -7.73
C SER A 80 4.24 5.61 -6.53
N VAL A 81 5.55 5.63 -6.71
CA VAL A 81 6.49 6.14 -5.71
C VAL A 81 7.19 7.36 -6.31
N ASN A 82 7.17 8.45 -5.58
CA ASN A 82 7.83 9.69 -5.95
C ASN A 82 8.79 10.08 -4.82
N ALA A 83 10.09 10.01 -5.08
CA ALA A 83 11.12 10.48 -4.18
C ALA A 83 11.45 11.93 -4.52
N THR A 84 11.34 12.82 -3.53
CA THR A 84 11.63 14.24 -3.64
C THR A 84 12.32 14.71 -2.38
N ARG A 85 13.56 15.22 -2.48
CA ARG A 85 14.28 15.99 -1.44
C ARG A 85 14.05 15.50 -0.01
N GLY A 86 14.54 14.29 0.28
CA GLY A 86 14.50 13.69 1.60
C GLY A 86 13.17 13.03 1.98
N ALA A 87 12.21 12.97 1.05
CA ALA A 87 10.92 12.32 1.26
C ALA A 87 10.57 11.36 0.13
N LEU A 88 9.92 10.25 0.49
CA LEU A 88 9.40 9.23 -0.39
C LEU A 88 7.88 9.18 -0.26
N LYS A 89 7.19 9.67 -1.30
CA LYS A 89 5.74 9.69 -1.36
C LYS A 89 5.22 8.49 -2.14
N ILE A 90 4.48 7.61 -1.47
CA ILE A 90 3.87 6.41 -2.06
C ILE A 90 2.38 6.64 -2.16
N SER A 91 1.83 6.56 -3.38
CA SER A 91 0.40 6.80 -3.63
C SER A 91 -0.24 5.59 -4.31
N TRP A 92 -1.35 5.11 -3.77
CA TRP A 92 -2.19 4.06 -4.35
C TRP A 92 -3.66 4.37 -4.12
N ARG A 93 -4.50 4.18 -5.15
CA ARG A 93 -5.93 4.58 -5.11
C ARG A 93 -6.08 6.03 -4.60
N ASN A 94 -6.71 6.22 -3.43
CA ASN A 94 -6.91 7.51 -2.75
C ASN A 94 -6.09 7.62 -1.45
N ARG A 95 -5.06 6.81 -1.31
CA ARG A 95 -4.19 6.79 -0.14
C ARG A 95 -2.79 7.21 -0.54
N THR A 96 -2.16 7.95 0.35
CA THR A 96 -0.78 8.39 0.21
C THR A 96 -0.10 8.25 1.57
N ILE A 97 1.08 7.66 1.57
CA ILE A 97 2.01 7.76 2.70
C ILE A 97 3.24 8.54 2.28
N VAL A 98 3.88 9.14 3.26
CA VAL A 98 5.14 9.86 3.08
C VAL A 98 6.11 9.30 4.11
N GLU A 99 7.21 8.76 3.63
CA GLU A 99 8.32 8.27 4.45
C GLU A 99 9.54 9.15 4.22
N SER A 100 10.47 9.18 5.16
CA SER A 100 11.72 9.91 5.02
C SER A 100 12.77 9.08 4.28
N THR A 101 13.66 9.77 3.58
CA THR A 101 14.86 9.17 2.96
C THR A 101 16.01 10.17 3.03
N ARG A 102 17.24 9.69 2.91
CA ARG A 102 18.43 10.55 2.74
C ARG A 102 18.64 10.96 1.29
N PHE A 103 17.84 10.45 0.36
CA PHE A 103 17.92 10.80 -1.04
C PHE A 103 17.38 12.21 -1.31
N GLU A 104 18.27 13.10 -1.78
CA GLU A 104 17.94 14.52 -2.04
C GLU A 104 17.56 14.83 -3.50
N GLY A 105 17.53 13.81 -4.37
CA GLY A 105 17.18 13.98 -5.78
C GLY A 105 15.68 13.85 -6.07
N GLU A 106 15.38 13.65 -7.35
CA GLU A 106 14.04 13.32 -7.85
C GLU A 106 14.07 11.96 -8.52
N ALA A 107 13.19 11.06 -8.08
CA ALA A 107 13.02 9.76 -8.72
C ALA A 107 11.54 9.35 -8.71
N TYR A 108 11.06 8.85 -9.84
CA TYR A 108 9.68 8.41 -9.98
C TYR A 108 9.63 6.99 -10.52
N LEU A 109 8.72 6.19 -9.99
CA LEU A 109 8.40 4.86 -10.51
C LEU A 109 6.90 4.59 -10.39
N THR A 110 6.40 3.72 -11.26
CA THR A 110 5.01 3.26 -11.21
C THR A 110 4.92 1.77 -11.49
N THR A 111 4.08 1.06 -10.74
CA THR A 111 3.87 -0.38 -10.95
C THR A 111 2.80 -0.71 -11.98
N ARG A 112 2.42 0.25 -12.84
CA ARG A 112 1.42 0.02 -13.90
C ARG A 112 1.90 -0.93 -14.99
N ASN A 113 3.19 -0.89 -15.31
CA ASN A 113 3.77 -1.64 -16.43
C ASN A 113 4.69 -2.77 -15.94
N THR A 114 5.52 -2.49 -14.94
CA THR A 114 6.52 -3.42 -14.39
C THR A 114 6.64 -3.20 -12.89
N ASN A 115 7.07 -4.23 -12.17
CA ASN A 115 7.45 -4.15 -10.75
C ASN A 115 8.95 -4.34 -10.54
N VAL A 116 9.72 -4.41 -11.63
CA VAL A 116 11.17 -4.58 -11.65
C VAL A 116 11.79 -3.28 -12.14
N PHE A 117 12.68 -2.74 -11.30
CA PHE A 117 13.33 -1.46 -11.55
C PHE A 117 14.83 -1.62 -11.40
N ARG A 118 15.57 -0.71 -12.03
CA ARG A 118 17.01 -0.60 -11.92
C ARG A 118 17.38 0.75 -11.33
N ALA A 119 18.09 0.74 -10.21
CA ALA A 119 18.74 1.92 -9.67
C ALA A 119 20.09 2.11 -10.34
N VAL A 120 20.33 3.31 -10.89
CA VAL A 120 21.56 3.66 -11.62
C VAL A 120 22.11 4.96 -11.07
N HIS A 121 23.41 5.00 -10.76
CA HIS A 121 24.14 6.25 -10.48
C HIS A 121 25.08 6.57 -11.63
N ASN A 122 24.94 7.76 -12.20
CA ASN A 122 25.82 8.30 -13.23
C ASN A 122 26.24 9.74 -12.90
N SER A 123 27.03 10.35 -13.78
CA SER A 123 27.55 11.73 -13.62
C SER A 123 26.46 12.81 -13.47
N SER A 124 25.21 12.51 -13.80
CA SER A 124 24.05 13.40 -13.67
C SER A 124 23.23 13.15 -12.40
N GLY A 125 23.53 12.09 -11.64
CA GLY A 125 22.86 11.73 -10.39
C GLY A 125 22.35 10.28 -10.35
N VAL A 126 21.45 10.01 -9.39
CA VAL A 126 20.76 8.73 -9.24
C VAL A 126 19.43 8.75 -9.96
N PHE A 127 19.15 7.70 -10.72
CA PHE A 127 17.92 7.51 -11.48
C PHE A 127 17.37 6.10 -11.26
N LEU A 128 16.05 5.97 -11.42
CA LEU A 128 15.37 4.69 -11.48
C LEU A 128 14.88 4.44 -12.90
N VAL A 129 15.11 3.25 -13.43
CA VAL A 129 14.75 2.85 -14.80
C VAL A 129 13.90 1.59 -14.77
N GLU A 130 12.77 1.61 -15.48
CA GLU A 130 11.93 0.42 -15.70
C GLU A 130 12.72 -0.63 -16.51
N THR A 131 12.65 -1.90 -16.10
CA THR A 131 13.27 -3.03 -16.79
C THR A 131 12.24 -3.90 -17.49
#